data_AF-A0A9E5TFF3-F1
#
_entry.id   AF-A0A9E5TFF3-F1
#
_cell.length_a   1.000
_cell.length_b   1.000
_cell.length_c   1.000
_cell.angle_alpha   90.00
_cell.angle_beta   90.00
_cell.angle_gamma   90.00
#
_symmetry.space_group_name_H-M   'P 1'
#
loop_
_entity.id
_entity.type
_entity.pdbx_description
1 polymer ?
#
loop_
_entity_poly.entity_id
_entity_poly.type
_entity_poly.pdbx_seq_one_letter_code
_entity_poly.pdbx_strand_id
1 'polypeptide(L)'
;MKMMRISRKTTLLALVVLTLFLLNGCGGRKPQESTADNKRETDGLLLPNWAPENPSPEFLRAAKVLKPIPEEVMPYTPLFPAAYEFFGTLSDEQIADFMKPKQQRTPIKTVAERGMRDVYKETFGAQEVGDEFVWEQNMIYLPVKSLTPAQRAAFENLFVASKEEVAGTSDDDLLVHLYKLGAEEDLSNVRIGFDTFGHMVRLMYFANVGEGRDVGGDICTFAQLSK
;
A
#
# COMPACT_ATOMS: atom_id res chain seq x y z
N MET A 1 21.03 34.26 -32.38
CA MET A 1 19.75 34.60 -31.72
C MET A 1 18.65 33.69 -32.27
N LYS A 2 18.30 32.63 -31.54
CA LYS A 2 17.25 31.67 -31.92
C LYS A 2 16.24 31.68 -30.78
N MET A 3 15.03 32.20 -31.03
CA MET A 3 13.94 32.24 -30.06
C MET A 3 13.40 30.82 -29.83
N MET A 4 13.42 30.39 -28.58
CA MET A 4 12.82 29.13 -28.14
C MET A 4 11.38 29.40 -27.73
N ARG A 5 10.41 28.88 -28.49
CA ARG A 5 8.99 28.88 -28.13
C ARG A 5 8.74 27.75 -27.14
N ILE A 6 8.44 28.11 -25.89
CA ILE A 6 7.97 27.17 -24.87
C ILE A 6 6.47 26.94 -25.10
N SER A 7 6.12 25.69 -25.40
CA SER A 7 4.75 25.23 -25.67
C SER A 7 3.96 25.12 -24.37
N ARG A 8 2.85 25.87 -24.28
CA ARG A 8 1.90 25.94 -23.16
C ARG A 8 0.92 24.75 -23.16
N LYS A 9 1.38 23.54 -22.84
CA LYS A 9 0.49 22.35 -22.82
C LYS A 9 0.57 21.45 -21.58
N THR A 10 1.19 21.89 -20.49
CA THR A 10 1.37 21.06 -19.27
C THR A 10 0.61 21.55 -18.03
N THR A 11 -0.37 22.44 -18.19
CA THR A 11 -1.08 23.06 -17.05
C THR A 11 -2.59 22.80 -17.07
N LEU A 12 -3.03 21.63 -17.56
CA LEU A 12 -4.46 21.29 -17.64
C LEU A 12 -4.86 19.97 -16.95
N LEU A 13 -3.91 19.19 -16.41
CA LEU A 13 -4.22 17.91 -15.78
C LEU A 13 -4.46 18.01 -14.25
N ALA A 14 -4.01 19.08 -13.61
CA ALA A 14 -4.15 19.26 -12.15
C ALA A 14 -5.52 19.80 -11.71
N LEU A 15 -6.43 20.11 -12.64
CA LEU A 15 -7.73 20.75 -12.33
C LEU A 15 -8.94 19.79 -12.39
N VAL A 16 -8.75 18.53 -12.80
CA VAL A 16 -9.84 17.55 -12.97
C VAL A 16 -10.10 16.73 -11.69
N VAL A 17 -9.12 16.64 -10.78
CA VAL A 17 -9.29 15.92 -9.50
C VAL A 17 -10.00 16.79 -8.44
N LEU A 18 -10.02 18.11 -8.60
CA LEU A 18 -10.59 19.04 -7.61
C LEU A 18 -12.07 19.41 -7.88
N THR A 19 -12.64 19.07 -9.04
CA THR A 19 -14.01 19.44 -9.41
C THR A 19 -15.08 18.40 -9.04
N LEU A 20 -14.72 17.24 -8.48
CA LEU A 20 -15.69 16.19 -8.11
C LEU A 20 -16.36 16.38 -6.74
N PHE A 21 -15.95 17.37 -5.93
CA PHE A 21 -16.49 17.56 -4.57
C PHE A 21 -17.44 18.74 -4.38
N LEU A 22 -17.80 19.51 -5.42
CA LEU A 22 -18.55 20.78 -5.25
C LEU A 22 -19.82 20.95 -6.10
N LEU A 23 -20.47 19.87 -6.54
CA LEU A 23 -21.82 19.96 -7.11
C LEU A 23 -22.85 19.24 -6.23
N ASN A 24 -23.45 20.03 -5.35
CA ASN A 24 -24.75 19.77 -4.74
C ASN A 24 -25.81 19.54 -5.83
N GLY A 25 -26.62 18.49 -5.64
CA GLY A 25 -27.88 18.32 -6.35
C GLY A 25 -28.87 17.55 -5.49
N CYS A 26 -29.71 18.25 -4.73
CA CYS A 26 -30.94 17.68 -4.16
C CYS A 26 -31.83 17.21 -5.31
N GLY A 27 -31.83 15.90 -5.59
CA GLY A 27 -32.66 15.26 -6.59
C GLY A 27 -33.12 13.89 -6.07
N GLY A 28 -34.40 13.60 -6.24
CA GLY A 28 -35.15 12.52 -5.58
C GLY A 28 -34.40 11.20 -5.36
N ARG A 29 -34.45 10.73 -4.10
CA ARG A 29 -34.17 9.33 -3.74
C ARG A 29 -35.11 8.43 -4.54
N LYS A 30 -34.63 7.90 -5.67
CA LYS A 30 -34.98 6.53 -6.05
C LYS A 30 -34.37 5.62 -4.97
N PRO A 31 -35.03 4.53 -4.55
CA PRO A 31 -34.35 3.49 -3.82
C PRO A 31 -33.17 3.07 -4.68
N GLN A 32 -31.97 3.46 -4.26
CA GLN A 32 -30.77 2.79 -4.71
C GLN A 32 -30.96 1.36 -4.25
N GLU A 33 -31.22 0.45 -5.20
CA GLU A 33 -31.03 -0.97 -4.95
C GLU A 33 -29.63 -1.07 -4.34
N SER A 34 -29.58 -1.33 -3.03
CA SER A 34 -28.34 -1.73 -2.40
C SER A 34 -27.93 -2.97 -3.17
N THR A 35 -26.85 -2.88 -3.94
CA THR A 35 -26.06 -4.05 -4.29
C THR A 35 -25.82 -4.78 -2.97
N ALA A 36 -26.59 -5.85 -2.77
CA ALA A 36 -26.52 -6.62 -1.55
C ALA A 36 -25.06 -7.02 -1.38
N ASP A 37 -24.50 -6.50 -0.30
CA ASP A 37 -23.14 -6.70 0.16
C ASP A 37 -22.98 -8.23 0.33
N ASN A 38 -22.46 -8.91 -0.68
CA ASN A 38 -22.29 -10.38 -0.72
C ASN A 38 -21.14 -10.78 0.21
N LYS A 39 -21.34 -10.53 1.51
CA LYS A 39 -20.42 -10.89 2.58
C LYS A 39 -20.64 -12.35 2.93
N ARG A 40 -19.54 -13.11 2.99
CA ARG A 40 -19.54 -14.51 3.43
C ARG A 40 -19.15 -14.55 4.90
N GLU A 41 -19.89 -15.31 5.71
CA GLU A 41 -19.58 -15.47 7.14
C GLU A 41 -18.77 -16.76 7.34
N THR A 42 -17.56 -16.62 7.88
CA THR A 42 -16.66 -17.73 8.24
C THR A 42 -16.09 -17.47 9.63
N ASP A 43 -16.27 -18.41 10.57
CA ASP A 43 -15.82 -18.27 11.97
C ASP A 43 -16.29 -16.97 12.66
N GLY A 44 -17.49 -16.48 12.32
CA GLY A 44 -18.03 -15.22 12.83
C GLY A 44 -17.37 -13.95 12.26
N LEU A 45 -16.50 -14.09 11.26
CA LEU A 45 -15.94 -12.98 10.48
C LEU A 45 -16.77 -12.77 9.22
N LEU A 46 -17.17 -11.52 8.98
CA LEU A 46 -17.73 -11.10 7.70
C LEU A 46 -16.59 -10.85 6.72
N LEU A 47 -16.36 -11.82 5.83
CA LEU A 47 -15.34 -11.74 4.81
C LEU A 47 -15.84 -10.99 3.57
N PRO A 48 -14.96 -10.22 2.91
CA PRO A 48 -15.31 -9.58 1.64
C PRO A 48 -15.58 -10.63 0.55
N ASN A 49 -16.33 -10.24 -0.47
CA ASN A 49 -16.69 -11.12 -1.59
C ASN A 49 -15.46 -11.67 -2.34
N TRP A 50 -14.36 -10.92 -2.41
CA TRP A 50 -13.10 -11.31 -3.03
C TRP A 50 -12.23 -12.23 -2.18
N ALA A 51 -12.60 -12.51 -0.92
CA ALA A 51 -11.86 -13.46 -0.10
C ALA A 51 -11.83 -14.85 -0.78
N PRO A 52 -10.74 -15.63 -0.63
CA PRO A 52 -10.68 -16.99 -1.15
C PRO A 52 -11.87 -17.84 -0.67
N GLU A 53 -12.34 -18.77 -1.49
CA GLU A 53 -13.43 -19.68 -1.08
C GLU A 53 -13.06 -20.53 0.14
N ASN A 54 -11.80 -20.94 0.22
CA ASN A 54 -11.22 -21.66 1.35
C ASN A 54 -10.05 -20.83 1.91
N PRO A 55 -10.33 -19.81 2.74
CA PRO A 55 -9.29 -18.92 3.26
C PRO A 55 -8.32 -19.69 4.16
N SER A 56 -7.03 -19.38 4.04
CA SER A 56 -5.98 -19.95 4.90
C SER A 56 -6.13 -19.45 6.36
N PRO A 57 -5.57 -20.18 7.35
CA PRO A 57 -5.51 -19.71 8.73
C PRO A 57 -4.85 -18.33 8.87
N GLU A 58 -3.82 -18.05 8.07
CA GLU A 58 -3.12 -16.78 8.00
C GLU A 58 -4.05 -15.67 7.49
N PHE A 59 -4.80 -15.90 6.40
CA PHE A 59 -5.80 -14.96 5.92
C PHE A 59 -6.83 -14.61 6.99
N LEU A 60 -7.41 -15.62 7.65
CA LEU A 60 -8.40 -15.41 8.71
C LEU A 60 -7.81 -14.67 9.90
N ARG A 61 -6.53 -14.90 10.23
CA ARG A 61 -5.83 -14.18 11.29
C ARG A 61 -5.65 -12.70 10.93
N ALA A 62 -5.27 -12.38 9.69
CA ALA A 62 -5.20 -11.00 9.21
C ALA A 62 -6.58 -10.32 9.24
N ALA A 63 -7.64 -11.01 8.81
CA ALA A 63 -9.01 -10.49 8.79
C ALA A 63 -9.58 -10.14 10.19
N LYS A 64 -8.97 -10.61 11.28
CA LYS A 64 -9.36 -10.21 12.65
C LYS A 64 -8.88 -8.81 13.02
N VAL A 65 -7.83 -8.30 12.38
CA VAL A 65 -7.22 -7.01 12.71
C VAL A 65 -7.32 -6.00 11.56
N LEU A 66 -7.42 -6.49 10.33
CA LEU A 66 -7.57 -5.69 9.12
C LEU A 66 -9.03 -5.58 8.69
N LYS A 67 -9.40 -4.41 8.15
CA LYS A 67 -10.67 -4.18 7.46
C LYS A 67 -10.43 -4.07 5.96
N PRO A 68 -11.28 -4.68 5.12
CA PRO A 68 -11.17 -4.52 3.68
C PRO A 68 -11.44 -3.07 3.28
N ILE A 69 -10.73 -2.60 2.25
CA ILE A 69 -11.03 -1.32 1.60
C ILE A 69 -12.34 -1.50 0.81
N PRO A 70 -13.29 -0.56 0.83
CA PRO A 70 -14.48 -0.64 -0.02
C PRO A 70 -14.12 -0.55 -1.51
N GLU A 71 -14.80 -1.31 -2.37
CA GLU A 71 -14.54 -1.34 -3.82
C GLU A 71 -14.72 0.04 -4.47
N GLU A 72 -15.62 0.85 -3.91
CA GLU A 72 -15.88 2.23 -4.35
C GLU A 72 -14.69 3.16 -4.12
N VAL A 73 -13.80 2.80 -3.18
CA VAL A 73 -12.57 3.54 -2.89
C VAL A 73 -11.43 3.05 -3.76
N MET A 74 -11.32 1.73 -3.94
CA MET A 74 -10.25 1.12 -4.73
C MET A 74 -10.72 -0.23 -5.31
N PRO A 75 -10.54 -0.47 -6.63
CA PRO A 75 -10.88 -1.74 -7.24
C PRO A 75 -10.01 -2.86 -6.66
N TYR A 76 -10.61 -4.02 -6.46
CA TYR A 76 -9.90 -5.19 -5.94
C TYR A 76 -8.94 -5.77 -6.97
N THR A 77 -7.77 -6.19 -6.50
CA THR A 77 -6.75 -6.80 -7.35
C THR A 77 -6.35 -8.18 -6.82
N PRO A 78 -5.76 -9.05 -7.67
CA PRO A 78 -5.27 -10.36 -7.24
C PRO A 78 -4.25 -10.31 -6.09
N LEU A 79 -3.61 -9.16 -5.84
CA LEU A 79 -2.68 -8.97 -4.73
C LEU A 79 -3.37 -8.95 -3.35
N PHE A 80 -4.65 -8.60 -3.26
CA PHE A 80 -5.32 -8.40 -1.97
C PHE A 80 -5.34 -9.68 -1.12
N PRO A 81 -5.78 -10.85 -1.63
CA PRO A 81 -5.67 -12.11 -0.89
C PRO A 81 -4.24 -12.42 -0.43
N ALA A 82 -3.27 -12.33 -1.33
CA ALA A 82 -1.87 -12.63 -1.03
C ALA A 82 -1.27 -11.68 0.04
N ALA A 83 -1.65 -10.40 0.02
CA ALA A 83 -1.24 -9.43 1.03
C ALA A 83 -1.85 -9.71 2.41
N TYR A 84 -3.13 -10.13 2.46
CA TYR A 84 -3.76 -10.60 3.70
C TYR A 84 -3.06 -11.85 4.25
N GLU A 85 -2.77 -12.83 3.41
CA GLU A 85 -2.05 -14.04 3.82
C GLU A 85 -0.65 -13.70 4.35
N PHE A 86 0.10 -12.86 3.64
CA PHE A 86 1.43 -12.45 4.08
C PHE A 86 1.38 -11.72 5.42
N PHE A 87 0.43 -10.79 5.62
CA PHE A 87 0.23 -10.14 6.92
C PHE A 87 -0.12 -11.15 8.01
N GLY A 88 -0.95 -12.13 7.67
CA GLY A 88 -1.36 -13.22 8.55
C GLY A 88 -0.22 -14.09 9.07
N THR A 89 0.93 -14.09 8.39
CA THR A 89 2.14 -14.84 8.77
C THR A 89 3.01 -14.14 9.82
N LEU A 90 2.74 -12.88 10.16
CA LEU A 90 3.48 -12.15 11.19
C LEU A 90 3.26 -12.81 12.56
N SER A 91 4.28 -12.95 13.42
CA SER A 91 4.04 -13.40 14.80
C SER A 91 3.18 -12.39 15.59
N ASP A 92 2.62 -12.79 16.72
CA ASP A 92 1.87 -11.85 17.58
C ASP A 92 2.76 -10.69 18.04
N GLU A 93 4.04 -10.96 18.30
CA GLU A 93 5.04 -9.93 18.64
C GLU A 93 5.29 -8.97 17.46
N GLN A 94 5.36 -9.48 16.23
CA GLN A 94 5.51 -8.67 15.03
C GLN A 94 4.26 -7.82 14.74
N ILE A 95 3.06 -8.36 14.97
CA ILE A 95 1.83 -7.57 14.90
C ILE A 95 1.83 -6.50 15.98
N ALA A 96 2.21 -6.82 17.22
CA ALA A 96 2.30 -5.84 18.30
C ALA A 96 3.31 -4.72 17.99
N ASP A 97 4.47 -5.06 17.41
CA ASP A 97 5.47 -4.08 16.96
C ASP A 97 4.97 -3.22 15.80
N PHE A 98 4.25 -3.82 14.83
CA PHE A 98 3.60 -3.07 13.75
C PHE A 98 2.55 -2.09 14.29
N MET A 99 1.75 -2.51 15.28
CA MET A 99 0.69 -1.68 15.87
C MET A 99 1.23 -0.53 16.71
N LYS A 100 2.52 -0.53 17.06
CA LYS A 100 3.15 0.55 17.82
C LYS A 100 3.55 1.70 16.89
N PRO A 101 3.03 2.92 17.10
CA PRO A 101 3.46 4.07 16.32
C PRO A 101 4.95 4.33 16.49
N LYS A 102 5.65 4.52 15.38
CA LYS A 102 7.07 4.85 15.31
C LYS A 102 7.22 6.25 14.73
N GLN A 103 7.95 7.10 15.44
CA GLN A 103 8.24 8.45 14.97
C GLN A 103 9.16 8.39 13.74
N GLN A 104 8.70 8.98 12.65
CA GLN A 104 9.47 9.18 11.43
C GLN A 104 9.93 10.62 11.32
N ARG A 105 11.07 10.82 10.66
CA ARG A 105 11.67 12.13 10.44
C ARG A 105 12.15 12.23 9.00
N THR A 106 11.97 13.39 8.38
CA THR A 106 12.53 13.67 7.06
C THR A 106 12.80 15.16 6.93
N PRO A 107 13.95 15.58 6.35
CA PRO A 107 14.23 16.98 6.12
C PRO A 107 13.16 17.67 5.28
N ILE A 108 12.70 18.85 5.70
CA ILE A 108 11.68 19.65 4.98
C ILE A 108 12.15 19.95 3.56
N LYS A 109 13.45 20.20 3.38
CA LYS A 109 14.04 20.45 2.05
C LYS A 109 13.78 19.28 1.09
N THR A 110 14.00 18.04 1.55
CA THR A 110 13.77 16.83 0.74
C THR A 110 12.29 16.67 0.36
N VAL A 111 11.36 16.98 1.27
CA VAL A 111 9.92 16.92 0.99
C VAL A 111 9.50 18.02 0.01
N ALA A 112 10.03 19.24 0.19
CA ALA A 112 9.72 20.39 -0.64
C ALA A 112 10.23 20.23 -2.08
N GLU A 113 11.45 19.69 -2.26
CA GLU A 113 12.01 19.38 -3.58
C GLU A 113 11.16 18.37 -4.36
N ARG A 114 10.40 17.51 -3.66
CA ARG A 114 9.46 16.55 -4.25
C ARG A 114 8.05 17.13 -4.47
N GLY A 115 7.77 18.35 -4.00
CA GLY A 115 6.43 18.93 -4.04
C GLY A 115 5.42 18.23 -3.12
N MET A 116 5.88 17.54 -2.08
CA MET A 116 5.04 16.67 -1.22
C MET A 116 4.67 17.31 0.13
N ARG A 117 4.86 18.63 0.28
CA ARG A 117 4.69 19.29 1.59
C ARG A 117 3.28 19.15 2.15
N ASP A 118 2.28 19.38 1.31
CA ASP A 118 0.87 19.34 1.72
C ASP A 118 0.42 17.90 2.02
N VAL A 119 0.87 16.94 1.21
CA VAL A 119 0.64 15.50 1.49
C VAL A 119 1.18 15.09 2.86
N TYR A 120 2.37 15.60 3.23
CA TYR A 120 2.93 15.30 4.54
C TYR A 120 2.11 15.89 5.69
N LYS A 121 1.64 17.12 5.55
CA LYS A 121 0.82 17.75 6.59
C LYS A 121 -0.58 17.15 6.69
N GLU A 122 -1.26 17.04 5.57
CA GLU A 122 -2.68 16.70 5.52
C GLU A 122 -2.91 15.21 5.68
N THR A 123 -2.05 14.38 5.07
CA THR A 123 -2.28 12.93 5.05
C THR A 123 -1.51 12.19 6.13
N PHE A 124 -0.25 12.56 6.40
CA PHE A 124 0.54 11.94 7.47
C PHE A 124 0.36 12.63 8.82
N GLY A 125 -0.32 13.78 8.88
CA GLY A 125 -0.40 14.58 10.11
C GLY A 125 0.98 15.10 10.54
N ALA A 126 1.91 15.26 9.59
CA ALA A 126 3.28 15.62 9.91
C ALA A 126 3.38 17.05 10.46
N GLN A 127 4.20 17.19 11.50
CA GLN A 127 4.51 18.46 12.14
C GLN A 127 5.90 18.94 11.71
N GLU A 128 6.06 20.25 11.51
CA GLU A 128 7.37 20.84 11.27
C GLU A 128 8.06 21.08 12.62
N VAL A 129 9.19 20.40 12.85
CA VAL A 129 10.01 20.53 14.06
C VAL A 129 11.43 20.89 13.63
N GLY A 130 11.78 22.17 13.73
CA GLY A 130 13.03 22.67 13.18
C GLY A 130 13.04 22.61 11.66
N ASP A 131 14.03 21.92 11.08
CA ASP A 131 14.17 21.70 9.64
C ASP A 131 13.65 20.34 9.16
N GLU A 132 12.91 19.62 10.02
CA GLU A 132 12.36 18.31 9.74
C GLU A 132 10.82 18.28 9.79
N PHE A 133 10.23 17.43 8.96
CA PHE A 133 8.90 16.89 9.20
C PHE A 133 8.99 15.70 10.14
N VAL A 134 8.10 15.66 11.12
CA VAL A 134 7.97 14.60 12.11
C VAL A 134 6.54 14.07 12.08
N TRP A 135 6.35 12.77 11.95
CA TRP A 135 5.05 12.12 12.01
C TRP A 135 5.15 10.77 12.70
N GLU A 136 4.01 10.19 13.07
CA GLU A 136 3.95 8.83 13.59
C GLU A 136 3.43 7.89 12.52
N GLN A 137 4.03 6.72 12.42
CA GLN A 137 3.64 5.70 11.46
C GLN A 137 3.79 4.32 12.08
N ASN A 138 2.80 3.46 11.85
CA ASN A 138 2.89 2.04 12.16
C ASN A 138 3.66 1.38 11.02
N MET A 139 4.76 0.69 11.33
CA MET A 139 5.56 0.02 10.31
C MET A 139 6.34 -1.17 10.84
N ILE A 140 6.51 -2.18 10.01
CA ILE A 140 7.41 -3.32 10.24
C ILE A 140 8.03 -3.72 8.91
N TYR A 141 9.35 -3.89 8.87
CA TYR A 141 10.07 -4.35 7.68
C TYR A 141 10.98 -5.51 8.05
N LEU A 142 10.84 -6.61 7.33
CA LEU A 142 11.57 -7.85 7.53
C LEU A 142 12.57 -8.04 6.39
N PRO A 143 13.87 -8.27 6.67
CA PRO A 143 14.79 -8.72 5.64
C PRO A 143 14.32 -10.04 5.05
N VAL A 144 14.34 -10.16 3.72
CA VAL A 144 13.87 -11.38 3.02
C VAL A 144 14.68 -12.62 3.47
N LYS A 145 15.98 -12.45 3.76
CA LYS A 145 16.84 -13.50 4.34
C LYS A 145 16.44 -13.96 5.75
N SER A 146 15.63 -13.19 6.46
CA SER A 146 15.22 -13.46 7.84
C SER A 146 13.76 -13.92 7.96
N LEU A 147 13.04 -14.05 6.84
CA LEU A 147 11.68 -14.55 6.86
C LEU A 147 11.64 -16.01 7.35
N THR A 148 10.63 -16.33 8.15
CA THR A 148 10.32 -17.73 8.45
C THR A 148 9.91 -18.47 7.17
N PRO A 149 9.93 -19.82 7.13
CA PRO A 149 9.46 -20.56 5.96
C PRO A 149 8.02 -20.19 5.54
N ALA A 150 7.12 -19.96 6.50
CA ALA A 150 5.75 -19.56 6.22
C ALA A 150 5.67 -18.15 5.61
N GLN A 151 6.41 -17.19 6.19
CA GLN A 151 6.53 -15.84 5.65
C GLN A 151 7.13 -15.83 4.25
N ARG A 152 8.17 -16.63 4.01
CA ARG A 152 8.83 -16.74 2.70
C ARG A 152 7.87 -17.30 1.65
N ALA A 153 7.13 -18.36 1.97
CA ALA A 153 6.14 -18.93 1.06
C ALA A 153 5.02 -17.92 0.72
N ALA A 154 4.48 -17.22 1.72
CA ALA A 154 3.48 -16.18 1.49
C ALA A 154 4.04 -14.98 0.70
N PHE A 155 5.32 -14.63 0.92
CA PHE A 155 6.00 -13.61 0.11
C PHE A 155 6.15 -14.06 -1.36
N GLU A 156 6.50 -15.32 -1.61
CA GLU A 156 6.59 -15.87 -2.97
C GLU A 156 5.24 -15.92 -3.69
N ASN A 157 4.13 -16.13 -2.95
CA ASN A 157 2.78 -16.03 -3.50
C ASN A 157 2.45 -14.63 -4.03
N LEU A 158 3.06 -13.57 -3.49
CA LEU A 158 2.91 -12.21 -4.05
C LEU A 158 3.48 -12.11 -5.46
N PHE A 159 4.55 -12.86 -5.79
CA PHE A 159 5.06 -12.88 -7.16
C PHE A 159 4.06 -13.52 -8.12
N VAL A 160 3.40 -14.60 -7.70
CA VAL A 160 2.35 -15.25 -8.48
C VAL A 160 1.17 -14.30 -8.71
N ALA A 161 0.68 -13.67 -7.63
CA ALA A 161 -0.42 -12.71 -7.71
C ALA A 161 -0.07 -11.48 -8.57
N SER A 162 1.16 -10.96 -8.46
CA SER A 162 1.61 -9.83 -9.29
C SER A 162 1.66 -10.19 -10.78
N LYS A 163 2.08 -11.42 -11.13
CA LYS A 163 2.08 -11.91 -12.51
C LYS A 163 0.68 -12.00 -13.09
N GLU A 164 -0.28 -12.42 -12.28
CA GLU A 164 -1.69 -12.46 -12.67
C GLU A 164 -2.25 -11.05 -12.90
N GLU A 165 -1.94 -10.11 -12.00
CA GLU A 165 -2.39 -8.72 -12.10
C GLU A 165 -1.89 -8.03 -13.38
N VAL A 166 -0.63 -8.25 -13.74
CA VAL A 166 -0.04 -7.66 -14.96
C VAL A 166 -0.23 -8.53 -16.22
N ALA A 167 -0.95 -9.65 -16.12
CA ALA A 167 -1.11 -10.57 -17.25
C ALA A 167 -1.81 -9.88 -18.45
N GLY A 168 -1.13 -9.91 -19.60
CA GLY A 168 -1.62 -9.25 -20.82
C GLY A 168 -1.30 -7.74 -20.90
N THR A 169 -0.53 -7.21 -19.95
CA THR A 169 0.01 -5.84 -19.99
C THR A 169 1.49 -5.83 -20.40
N SER A 170 2.07 -4.64 -20.59
CA SER A 170 3.51 -4.47 -20.78
C SER A 170 4.29 -4.29 -19.47
N ASP A 171 3.59 -4.30 -18.35
CA ASP A 171 4.18 -3.98 -17.05
C ASP A 171 4.98 -5.18 -16.52
N ASP A 172 6.01 -4.89 -15.73
CA ASP A 172 6.84 -5.93 -15.12
C ASP A 172 6.11 -6.54 -13.91
N ASP A 173 6.19 -7.85 -13.74
CA ASP A 173 5.81 -8.46 -12.47
C ASP A 173 6.76 -8.04 -11.34
N LEU A 174 6.32 -8.21 -10.09
CA LEU A 174 7.03 -7.72 -8.91
C LEU A 174 8.47 -8.25 -8.83
N LEU A 175 8.72 -9.50 -9.20
CA LEU A 175 10.07 -10.08 -9.13
C LEU A 175 11.00 -9.44 -10.17
N VAL A 176 10.52 -9.30 -11.41
CA VAL A 176 11.27 -8.61 -12.47
C VAL A 176 11.53 -7.15 -12.08
N HIS A 177 10.55 -6.48 -11.49
CA HIS A 177 10.69 -5.11 -11.00
C HIS A 177 11.78 -4.99 -9.94
N LEU A 178 11.80 -5.89 -8.94
CA LEU A 178 12.85 -5.92 -7.91
C LEU A 178 14.25 -6.09 -8.52
N TYR A 179 14.43 -6.98 -9.50
CA TYR A 179 15.72 -7.13 -10.18
C TYR A 179 16.14 -5.89 -10.97
N LYS A 180 15.20 -5.20 -11.63
CA LYS A 180 15.50 -3.92 -12.30
C LYS A 180 15.93 -2.82 -11.33
N LEU A 181 15.45 -2.89 -10.08
CA LEU A 181 15.89 -2.01 -9.00
C LEU A 181 17.23 -2.43 -8.38
N GLY A 182 17.82 -3.54 -8.77
CA GLY A 182 19.11 -4.02 -8.25
C GLY A 182 18.99 -4.97 -7.06
N ALA A 183 17.85 -5.62 -6.87
CA ALA A 183 17.77 -6.77 -5.97
C ALA A 183 18.72 -7.90 -6.44
N GLU A 184 19.37 -8.57 -5.49
CA GLU A 184 20.16 -9.77 -5.75
C GLU A 184 19.25 -10.96 -6.11
N GLU A 185 19.80 -11.96 -6.80
CA GLU A 185 19.03 -13.15 -7.22
C GLU A 185 18.40 -13.91 -6.04
N ASP A 186 19.07 -13.93 -4.88
CA ASP A 186 18.55 -14.52 -3.64
C ASP A 186 17.66 -13.55 -2.83
N LEU A 187 17.44 -12.35 -3.35
CA LEU A 187 16.72 -11.21 -2.76
C LEU A 187 17.30 -10.77 -1.42
N SER A 188 18.58 -11.01 -1.15
CA SER A 188 19.10 -10.82 0.19
C SER A 188 19.29 -9.39 0.64
N ASN A 189 19.41 -8.49 -0.32
CA ASN A 189 19.42 -7.06 -0.10
C ASN A 189 18.00 -6.45 -0.07
N VAL A 190 16.94 -7.28 -0.07
CA VAL A 190 15.55 -6.83 -0.03
C VAL A 190 14.97 -6.93 1.38
N ARG A 191 14.21 -5.90 1.76
CA ARG A 191 13.30 -5.89 2.90
C ARG A 191 11.87 -5.77 2.38
N ILE A 192 10.95 -6.49 3.02
CA ILE A 192 9.52 -6.47 2.72
C ILE A 192 8.77 -6.25 4.02
N GLY A 193 7.65 -5.54 3.99
CA GLY A 193 6.77 -5.49 5.15
C GLY A 193 5.64 -4.52 4.98
N PHE A 194 5.17 -3.97 6.08
CA PHE A 194 3.94 -3.21 6.12
C PHE A 194 4.19 -1.85 6.72
N ASP A 195 3.48 -0.85 6.19
CA ASP A 195 3.35 0.43 6.86
C ASP A 195 1.93 0.96 6.77
N THR A 196 1.67 2.04 7.50
CA THR A 196 0.40 2.75 7.40
C THR A 196 0.53 4.07 6.67
N PHE A 197 -0.41 4.35 5.78
CA PHE A 197 -0.64 5.68 5.20
C PHE A 197 -1.95 6.23 5.77
N GLY A 198 -1.85 7.02 6.85
CA GLY A 198 -3.00 7.33 7.69
C GLY A 198 -3.53 6.05 8.37
N HIS A 199 -4.75 5.64 8.01
CA HIS A 199 -5.36 4.40 8.50
C HIS A 199 -5.28 3.23 7.51
N MET A 200 -4.76 3.48 6.30
CA MET A 200 -4.60 2.48 5.25
C MET A 200 -3.34 1.66 5.52
N VAL A 201 -3.40 0.35 5.34
CA VAL A 201 -2.27 -0.56 5.42
C VAL A 201 -1.74 -0.83 4.03
N ARG A 202 -0.44 -0.65 3.86
CA ARG A 202 0.28 -0.87 2.62
C ARG A 202 1.31 -1.97 2.78
N LEU A 203 1.55 -2.69 1.71
CA LEU A 203 2.62 -3.66 1.59
C LEU A 203 3.76 -3.01 0.80
N MET A 204 4.92 -2.90 1.42
CA MET A 204 6.05 -2.14 0.91
C MET A 204 7.27 -3.04 0.74
N TYR A 205 8.12 -2.72 -0.25
CA TYR A 205 9.45 -3.32 -0.40
C TYR A 205 10.54 -2.24 -0.45
N PHE A 206 11.76 -2.64 -0.09
CA PHE A 206 12.97 -1.83 -0.18
C PHE A 206 14.15 -2.71 -0.58
N ALA A 207 14.82 -2.41 -1.69
CA ALA A 207 16.08 -3.01 -2.09
C ALA A 207 17.25 -2.07 -1.71
N ASN A 208 18.25 -2.63 -1.03
CA ASN A 208 19.49 -1.93 -0.74
C ASN A 208 20.44 -2.04 -1.95
N VAL A 209 20.67 -0.92 -2.62
CA VAL A 209 21.43 -0.89 -3.90
C VAL A 209 22.88 -0.43 -3.72
N GLY A 210 23.40 -0.53 -2.49
CA GLY A 210 24.74 -0.05 -2.13
C GLY A 210 24.74 1.39 -1.58
N GLU A 211 25.86 1.78 -0.96
CA GLU A 211 26.08 3.12 -0.38
C GLU A 211 25.05 3.55 0.68
N GLY A 212 24.37 2.59 1.32
CA GLY A 212 23.32 2.88 2.29
C GLY A 212 22.05 3.48 1.67
N ARG A 213 21.89 3.38 0.34
CA ARG A 213 20.69 3.82 -0.36
C ARG A 213 19.70 2.67 -0.48
N ASP A 214 18.50 2.90 0.02
CA ASP A 214 17.36 2.03 -0.22
C ASP A 214 16.49 2.63 -1.31
N VAL A 215 16.13 1.79 -2.29
CA VAL A 215 15.12 2.11 -3.29
C VAL A 215 13.93 1.20 -3.04
N GLY A 216 12.75 1.78 -2.89
CA GLY A 216 11.56 1.04 -2.50
C GLY A 216 10.30 1.64 -3.07
N GLY A 217 9.21 0.89 -2.91
CA GLY A 217 7.91 1.23 -3.45
C GLY A 217 6.79 0.54 -2.70
N ASP A 218 5.57 1.00 -2.99
CA ASP A 218 4.34 0.34 -2.60
C ASP A 218 4.07 -0.81 -3.58
N ILE A 219 3.79 -2.01 -3.06
CA ILE A 219 3.26 -3.13 -3.84
C ILE A 219 1.77 -2.95 -4.01
N CYS A 220 1.06 -2.76 -2.89
CA CYS A 220 -0.36 -2.47 -2.87
C CYS A 220 -0.79 -1.86 -1.53
N THR A 221 -1.80 -1.00 -1.62
CA THR A 221 -2.63 -0.60 -0.48
C THR A 221 -3.84 -1.52 -0.43
N PHE A 222 -3.98 -2.36 0.60
CA PHE A 222 -4.90 -3.51 0.55
C PHE A 222 -5.89 -3.59 1.71
N ALA A 223 -5.65 -2.86 2.79
CA ALA A 223 -6.51 -2.91 3.97
C ALA A 223 -6.55 -1.57 4.73
N GLN A 224 -7.37 -1.55 5.77
CA GLN A 224 -7.41 -0.52 6.80
C GLN A 224 -7.16 -1.16 8.17
N LEU A 225 -6.56 -0.42 9.09
CA LEU A 225 -6.50 -0.84 10.49
C LEU A 225 -7.90 -0.80 11.13
N SER A 226 -8.28 -1.85 11.85
CA SER A 226 -9.42 -1.80 12.75
C SER A 226 -9.12 -0.83 13.89
N LYS A 227 -9.83 0.30 13.94
CA LYS A 227 -9.89 1.15 15.13
C LYS A 227 -10.41 0.39 16.34
#